data_AF-A0A1D1ZWN3-F1
#
_entry.id   AF-A0A1D1ZWN3-F1
#
_cell.length_a   1.000
_cell.length_b   1.000
_cell.length_c   1.000
_cell.angle_alpha   90.00
_cell.angle_beta   90.00
_cell.angle_gamma   90.00
#
_symmetry.space_group_name_H-M   'P 1'
#
loop_
_entity.id
_entity.type
_entity.pdbx_description
1 polymer ?
#
loop_
_entity_poly.entity_id
_entity_poly.type
_entity_poly.pdbx_seq_one_letter_code
_entity_poly.pdbx_strand_id
1 'polypeptide(L)'
;MRVLASTKTPNHPPSSSGSGAAQETFHLKVCTNTTCRRQGSLQIVQMARELPNVGLRVTESGCLGKCGAGPNAVLMQIAPRAPPRVLSHLASPARLLDALQGFTTLPMDRASLRAVELRCAGNAAARAGQPGRAVRLYSQALDLPASRATAHLLLSNRAGARLAAGDAAGAAEDARAAVACAPSDFTTASVRLAEALRALGQAREAAAVVVAAGVAWPAF
;
A
#
# COMPACT_ATOMS: atom_id res chain seq x y z
N MET A 1 16.68 -13.03 -47.15
CA MET A 1 15.43 -13.18 -46.37
C MET A 1 15.71 -14.09 -45.18
N ARG A 2 15.90 -13.50 -43.99
CA ARG A 2 16.30 -14.19 -42.75
C ARG A 2 15.07 -14.25 -41.84
N VAL A 3 14.54 -15.45 -41.62
CA VAL A 3 13.43 -15.72 -40.69
C VAL A 3 13.99 -15.71 -39.27
N LEU A 4 13.54 -14.77 -38.44
CA LEU A 4 13.92 -14.68 -37.02
C LEU A 4 12.99 -15.59 -36.20
N ALA A 5 13.60 -16.53 -35.47
CA ALA A 5 12.95 -17.44 -34.56
C ALA A 5 12.47 -16.72 -33.28
N SER A 6 11.22 -16.96 -32.91
CA SER A 6 10.55 -16.45 -31.70
C SER A 6 10.82 -17.40 -30.54
N THR A 7 11.55 -16.95 -29.51
CA THR A 7 11.80 -17.71 -28.28
C THR A 7 10.68 -17.43 -27.27
N LYS A 8 9.83 -18.44 -27.06
CA LYS A 8 8.83 -18.50 -25.99
C LYS A 8 9.52 -18.48 -24.62
N THR A 9 9.07 -17.60 -23.74
CA THR A 9 9.42 -17.60 -22.31
C THR A 9 8.76 -18.79 -21.59
N PRO A 10 9.43 -19.44 -20.62
CA PRO A 10 8.81 -20.50 -19.83
C PRO A 10 7.89 -19.91 -18.76
N ASN A 11 6.65 -20.40 -18.78
CA ASN A 11 5.58 -20.07 -17.84
C ASN A 11 5.88 -20.80 -16.50
N HIS A 12 6.22 -20.07 -15.44
CA HIS A 12 6.28 -20.64 -14.09
C HIS A 12 4.88 -20.63 -13.45
N PRO A 13 4.38 -21.76 -12.92
CA PRO A 13 3.18 -21.75 -12.08
C PRO A 13 3.52 -21.20 -10.69
N PRO A 14 2.62 -20.46 -10.02
CA PRO A 14 2.83 -20.14 -8.62
C PRO A 14 2.63 -21.40 -7.77
N SER A 15 3.70 -21.78 -7.08
CA SER A 15 3.73 -22.78 -6.01
C SER A 15 2.85 -22.33 -4.84
N SER A 16 1.88 -23.16 -4.49
CA SER A 16 0.95 -22.96 -3.38
C SER A 16 1.50 -23.66 -2.13
N SER A 17 2.07 -22.88 -1.21
CA SER A 17 2.28 -23.30 0.17
C SER A 17 1.14 -22.80 1.03
N GLY A 18 0.33 -23.73 1.52
CA GLY A 18 -0.81 -23.47 2.38
C GLY A 18 -0.38 -22.93 3.74
N SER A 19 -0.74 -21.67 4.00
CA SER A 19 -1.16 -21.20 5.32
C SER A 19 -2.66 -20.90 5.21
N GLY A 20 -3.42 -21.01 6.29
CA GLY A 20 -4.89 -20.84 6.29
C GLY A 20 -5.34 -19.47 5.75
N ALA A 21 -5.40 -19.34 4.43
CA ALA A 21 -5.83 -18.15 3.74
C ALA A 21 -7.34 -18.03 3.95
N ALA A 22 -7.77 -16.91 4.52
CA ALA A 22 -9.18 -16.54 4.50
C ALA A 22 -9.70 -16.71 3.07
N GLN A 23 -10.73 -17.54 2.89
CA GLN A 23 -11.31 -17.77 1.56
C GLN A 23 -11.64 -16.41 0.93
N GLU A 24 -11.07 -16.15 -0.23
CA GLU A 24 -11.34 -14.93 -0.99
C GLU A 24 -12.82 -14.91 -1.35
N THR A 25 -13.58 -14.04 -0.69
CA THR A 25 -15.03 -13.88 -0.90
C THR A 25 -15.31 -12.76 -1.90
N PHE A 26 -14.39 -11.79 -2.02
CA PHE A 26 -14.52 -10.64 -2.90
C PHE A 26 -13.25 -10.40 -3.74
N HIS A 27 -13.41 -9.89 -4.95
CA HIS A 27 -12.33 -9.42 -5.81
C HIS A 27 -12.64 -8.02 -6.34
N LEU A 28 -11.86 -7.04 -5.88
CA LEU A 28 -11.87 -5.66 -6.35
C LEU A 28 -10.88 -5.49 -7.50
N LYS A 29 -11.37 -5.12 -8.67
CA LYS A 29 -10.56 -4.74 -9.84
C LYS A 29 -10.60 -3.25 -10.04
N VAL A 30 -9.50 -2.55 -9.78
CA VAL A 30 -9.44 -1.08 -9.92
C VAL A 30 -8.93 -0.72 -11.31
N CYS A 31 -9.67 0.15 -12.01
CA CYS A 31 -9.25 0.68 -13.31
C CYS A 31 -7.99 1.52 -13.15
N THR A 32 -6.91 1.11 -13.80
CA THR A 32 -5.65 1.87 -13.88
C THR A 32 -5.40 2.37 -15.30
N ASN A 33 -6.44 2.58 -16.13
CA ASN A 33 -6.27 3.26 -17.42
C ASN A 33 -6.02 4.77 -17.24
N THR A 34 -5.55 5.46 -18.29
CA THR A 34 -5.02 6.84 -18.27
C THR A 34 -5.86 7.83 -17.46
N THR A 35 -7.18 7.90 -17.69
CA THR A 35 -8.05 8.84 -16.96
C THR A 35 -8.15 8.53 -15.47
N CYS A 36 -8.33 7.25 -15.10
CA CYS A 36 -8.40 6.84 -13.70
C CYS A 36 -7.05 7.01 -12.99
N ARG A 37 -5.93 6.78 -13.69
CA ARG A 37 -4.58 7.06 -13.17
C ARG A 37 -4.40 8.53 -12.81
N ARG A 38 -4.80 9.45 -13.71
CA ARG A 38 -4.78 10.90 -13.44
C ARG A 38 -5.66 11.31 -12.26
N GLN A 39 -6.71 10.54 -11.98
CA GLN A 39 -7.65 10.76 -10.87
C GLN A 39 -7.25 10.00 -9.59
N GLY A 40 -6.06 9.40 -9.53
CA GLY A 40 -5.51 8.80 -8.31
C GLY A 40 -5.76 7.31 -8.11
N SER A 41 -6.13 6.55 -9.15
CA SER A 41 -6.47 5.12 -9.01
C SER A 41 -5.38 4.24 -8.39
N LEU A 42 -4.10 4.58 -8.59
CA LEU A 42 -2.99 3.83 -7.99
C LEU A 42 -2.98 3.92 -6.46
N GLN A 43 -3.37 5.07 -5.91
CA GLN A 43 -3.49 5.25 -4.47
C GLN A 43 -4.64 4.39 -3.92
N ILE A 44 -5.71 4.20 -4.70
CA ILE A 44 -6.85 3.35 -4.33
C ILE A 44 -6.47 1.87 -4.34
N VAL A 45 -5.72 1.43 -5.34
CA VAL A 45 -5.15 0.07 -5.38
C VAL A 45 -4.32 -0.19 -4.13
N GLN A 46 -3.43 0.74 -3.80
CA GLN A 46 -2.59 0.63 -2.61
C GLN A 46 -3.44 0.57 -1.33
N MET A 47 -4.36 1.52 -1.12
CA MET A 47 -5.22 1.54 0.06
C MET A 47 -6.00 0.24 0.24
N ALA A 48 -6.58 -0.28 -0.84
CA ALA A 48 -7.38 -1.51 -0.81
C ALA A 48 -6.53 -2.74 -0.48
N ARG A 49 -5.28 -2.82 -0.97
CA ARG A 49 -4.35 -3.92 -0.65
C ARG A 49 -3.89 -3.89 0.80
N GLU A 50 -3.83 -2.71 1.39
CA GLU A 50 -3.43 -2.50 2.78
C GLU A 50 -4.61 -2.62 3.77
N LEU A 51 -5.79 -3.04 3.33
CA LEU A 51 -6.89 -3.40 4.21
C LEU A 51 -6.57 -4.75 4.87
N PRO A 52 -6.73 -4.89 6.20
CA PRO A 52 -6.34 -6.11 6.91
C PRO A 52 -7.14 -7.31 6.39
N ASN A 53 -6.46 -8.35 5.89
CA ASN A 53 -6.90 -9.73 5.56
C ASN A 53 -8.42 -10.04 5.50
N VAL A 54 -9.17 -9.22 4.77
CA VAL A 54 -10.63 -9.27 4.69
C VAL A 54 -11.08 -9.98 3.44
N GLY A 55 -10.69 -11.25 3.19
CA GLY A 55 -11.20 -12.05 2.06
C GLY A 55 -11.31 -11.31 0.71
N LEU A 56 -10.48 -10.28 0.49
CA LEU A 56 -10.64 -9.26 -0.54
C LEU A 56 -9.38 -9.28 -1.38
N ARG A 57 -9.48 -9.87 -2.55
CA ARG A 57 -8.42 -9.81 -3.55
C ARG A 57 -8.48 -8.46 -4.24
N VAL A 58 -7.32 -7.81 -4.42
CA VAL A 58 -7.25 -6.53 -5.15
C VAL A 58 -6.31 -6.65 -6.34
N THR A 59 -6.83 -6.40 -7.54
CA THR A 59 -6.01 -6.32 -8.76
C THR A 59 -6.27 -5.05 -9.53
N GLU A 60 -5.35 -4.74 -10.43
CA GLU A 60 -5.56 -3.72 -11.44
C GLU A 60 -6.40 -4.26 -12.60
N SER A 61 -6.98 -3.35 -13.38
CA SER A 61 -7.65 -3.67 -14.64
C SER A 61 -7.46 -2.57 -15.68
N GLY A 62 -7.70 -2.93 -16.95
CA GLY A 62 -7.85 -1.97 -18.04
C GLY A 62 -9.10 -1.09 -17.91
N CYS A 63 -9.41 -0.37 -18.98
CA CYS A 63 -10.56 0.53 -19.02
C CYS A 63 -11.87 -0.20 -18.73
N LEU A 64 -12.70 0.35 -17.85
CA LEU A 64 -14.04 -0.18 -17.53
C LEU A 64 -15.16 0.52 -18.34
N GLY A 65 -14.81 1.34 -19.34
CA GLY A 65 -15.77 2.00 -20.24
C GLY A 65 -16.58 3.16 -19.63
N LYS A 66 -16.54 3.37 -18.30
CA LYS A 66 -17.25 4.47 -17.61
C LYS A 66 -16.36 5.72 -17.40
N CYS A 67 -15.92 6.33 -18.49
CA CYS A 67 -15.07 7.52 -18.44
C CYS A 67 -15.86 8.73 -17.89
N GLY A 68 -15.27 9.55 -17.01
CA GLY A 68 -15.88 10.78 -16.48
C GLY A 68 -16.16 10.78 -14.97
N ALA A 69 -16.10 9.63 -14.29
CA ALA A 69 -16.44 9.48 -12.87
C ALA A 69 -15.40 8.64 -12.08
N GLY A 70 -14.14 8.59 -12.52
CA GLY A 70 -13.13 7.73 -11.91
C GLY A 70 -12.57 8.28 -10.58
N PRO A 71 -11.67 7.49 -9.94
CA PRO A 71 -11.32 6.11 -10.22
C PRO A 71 -12.51 5.16 -10.15
N ASN A 72 -12.61 4.28 -11.14
CA ASN A 72 -13.64 3.25 -11.19
C ASN A 72 -13.07 1.91 -10.75
N ALA A 73 -13.89 1.06 -10.17
CA ALA A 73 -13.56 -0.33 -9.90
C ALA A 73 -14.74 -1.26 -10.21
N VAL A 74 -14.47 -2.55 -10.34
CA VAL A 74 -15.50 -3.58 -10.29
C VAL A 74 -15.28 -4.42 -9.05
N LEU A 75 -16.34 -4.59 -8.26
CA LEU A 75 -16.36 -5.48 -7.12
C LEU A 75 -17.10 -6.76 -7.53
N MET A 76 -16.42 -7.90 -7.44
CA MET A 76 -16.98 -9.21 -7.71
C MET A 76 -17.09 -9.98 -6.41
N GLN A 77 -18.25 -10.55 -6.13
CA GLN A 77 -18.40 -11.51 -5.04
C GLN A 77 -18.20 -12.91 -5.60
N ILE A 78 -17.12 -13.56 -5.17
CA ILE A 78 -16.71 -14.88 -5.65
C ILE A 78 -17.50 -15.95 -4.90
N ALA A 79 -17.73 -15.76 -3.60
CA ALA A 79 -18.40 -16.73 -2.74
C ALA A 79 -19.30 -16.03 -1.69
N PRO A 80 -20.62 -16.28 -1.69
CA PRO A 80 -21.40 -16.89 -2.78
C PRO A 80 -21.39 -15.99 -4.02
N ARG A 81 -21.44 -16.58 -5.22
CA ARG A 81 -21.33 -15.82 -6.47
C ARG A 81 -22.51 -14.85 -6.63
N ALA A 82 -22.21 -13.57 -6.82
CA ALA A 82 -23.20 -12.52 -7.04
C ALA A 82 -22.82 -11.68 -8.28
N PRO A 83 -23.77 -10.95 -8.91
CA PRO A 83 -23.47 -10.12 -10.07
C PRO A 83 -22.43 -9.04 -9.72
N PRO A 84 -21.48 -8.74 -10.64
CA PRO A 84 -20.44 -7.77 -10.40
C PRO A 84 -21.04 -6.35 -10.27
N ARG A 85 -20.50 -5.57 -9.33
CA ARG A 85 -20.92 -4.19 -9.10
C ARG A 85 -19.85 -3.24 -9.62
N VAL A 86 -20.26 -2.26 -10.42
CA VAL A 86 -19.35 -1.20 -10.87
C VAL A 86 -19.39 -0.06 -9.87
N LEU A 87 -18.24 0.28 -9.32
CA LEU A 87 -18.02 1.38 -8.39
C LEU A 87 -17.37 2.55 -9.14
N SER A 88 -17.80 3.77 -8.82
CA SER A 88 -17.25 5.02 -9.35
C SER A 88 -16.96 6.00 -8.21
N HIS A 89 -16.27 7.09 -8.51
CA HIS A 89 -15.88 8.14 -7.56
C HIS A 89 -15.06 7.64 -6.36
N LEU A 90 -14.24 6.61 -6.58
CA LEU A 90 -13.38 6.07 -5.54
C LEU A 90 -12.14 6.94 -5.29
N ALA A 91 -12.17 8.24 -5.61
CA ALA A 91 -10.99 9.12 -5.60
C ALA A 91 -10.45 9.42 -4.20
N SER A 92 -11.12 8.91 -3.15
CA SER A 92 -10.68 9.07 -1.77
C SER A 92 -10.82 7.77 -0.99
N PRO A 93 -10.00 7.58 0.05
CA PRO A 93 -10.10 6.44 0.95
C PRO A 93 -11.48 6.29 1.60
N ALA A 94 -12.11 7.39 2.00
CA ALA A 94 -13.45 7.37 2.57
C ALA A 94 -14.47 6.77 1.59
N ARG A 95 -14.42 7.20 0.32
CA ARG A 95 -15.31 6.65 -0.73
C ARG A 95 -15.06 5.18 -1.02
N LEU A 96 -13.79 4.74 -1.05
CA LEU A 96 -13.45 3.33 -1.19
C LEU A 96 -14.05 2.51 -0.04
N LEU A 97 -13.89 3.01 1.17
CA LEU A 97 -14.33 2.34 2.38
C LEU A 97 -15.87 2.27 2.49
N ASP A 98 -16.56 3.38 2.25
CA ASP A 98 -18.03 3.43 2.17
C ASP A 98 -18.56 2.42 1.13
N ALA A 99 -17.92 2.35 -0.04
CA ALA A 99 -18.31 1.42 -1.10
C ALA A 99 -18.09 -0.03 -0.67
N LEU A 100 -16.96 -0.35 -0.05
CA LEU A 100 -16.69 -1.71 0.43
C LEU A 100 -17.66 -2.11 1.56
N GLN A 101 -17.97 -1.21 2.49
CA GLN A 101 -18.95 -1.47 3.55
C GLN A 101 -20.36 -1.67 3.02
N GLY A 102 -20.77 -0.88 2.01
CA GLY A 102 -22.12 -0.98 1.45
C GLY A 102 -22.36 -2.25 0.62
N PHE A 103 -21.29 -2.91 0.15
CA PHE A 103 -21.40 -4.03 -0.80
C PHE A 103 -20.71 -5.32 -0.37
N THR A 104 -20.06 -5.34 0.80
CA THR A 104 -19.37 -6.53 1.31
C THR A 104 -19.80 -6.84 2.74
N THR A 105 -19.69 -8.11 3.13
CA THR A 105 -19.88 -8.58 4.52
C THR A 105 -18.56 -8.72 5.25
N LEU A 106 -17.52 -8.02 4.78
CA LEU A 106 -16.18 -8.15 5.33
C LEU A 106 -16.16 -7.63 6.77
N PRO A 107 -15.59 -8.39 7.73
CA PRO A 107 -15.51 -7.97 9.11
C PRO A 107 -14.45 -6.86 9.25
N MET A 108 -14.84 -5.63 8.92
CA MET A 108 -14.04 -4.43 9.18
C MET A 108 -14.48 -3.87 10.53
N ASP A 109 -13.75 -4.23 11.59
CA ASP A 109 -14.03 -3.68 12.92
C ASP A 109 -13.77 -2.17 12.95
N ARG A 110 -14.39 -1.47 13.92
CA ARG A 110 -14.27 0.00 14.03
C ARG A 110 -12.83 0.47 14.28
N ALA A 111 -11.98 -0.33 14.90
CA ALA A 111 -10.57 0.02 15.11
C ALA A 111 -9.76 -0.12 13.82
N SER A 112 -10.00 -1.17 13.03
CA SER A 112 -9.46 -1.36 11.68
C SER A 112 -9.88 -0.24 10.74
N LEU A 113 -11.14 0.19 10.83
CA LEU A 113 -11.67 1.35 10.12
C LEU A 113 -10.86 2.61 10.48
N ARG A 114 -10.75 2.86 11.78
CA ARG A 114 -10.06 4.04 12.32
C ARG A 114 -8.58 4.07 11.93
N ALA A 115 -7.91 2.91 11.92
CA ALA A 115 -6.53 2.76 11.48
C ALA A 115 -6.35 3.19 10.01
N VAL A 116 -7.26 2.75 9.12
CA VAL A 116 -7.26 3.12 7.71
C VAL A 116 -7.50 4.62 7.53
N GLU A 117 -8.48 5.19 8.24
CA GLU A 117 -8.76 6.63 8.21
C GLU A 117 -7.55 7.47 8.61
N LEU A 118 -6.91 7.13 9.73
CA LEU A 118 -5.74 7.85 10.24
C LEU A 118 -4.55 7.74 9.29
N ARG A 119 -4.27 6.55 8.77
CA ARG A 119 -3.23 6.34 7.75
C ARG A 119 -3.49 7.21 6.53
N CYS A 120 -4.72 7.22 6.04
CA CYS A 120 -5.09 7.97 4.85
C CYS A 120 -5.03 9.48 5.06
N ALA A 121 -5.49 9.96 6.22
CA ALA A 121 -5.38 11.35 6.61
C ALA A 121 -3.91 11.77 6.76
N GLY A 122 -3.06 10.90 7.32
CA GLY A 122 -1.60 11.10 7.41
C GLY A 122 -0.96 11.23 6.03
N ASN A 123 -1.28 10.30 5.12
CA ASN A 123 -0.81 10.34 3.73
C ASN A 123 -1.26 11.63 3.01
N ALA A 124 -2.50 12.08 3.24
CA ALA A 124 -3.01 13.32 2.68
C ALA A 124 -2.28 14.55 3.24
N ALA A 125 -2.04 14.59 4.55
CA ALA A 125 -1.28 15.67 5.20
C ALA A 125 0.17 15.72 4.69
N ALA A 126 0.81 14.57 4.50
CA ALA A 126 2.17 14.50 3.95
C ALA A 126 2.22 15.06 2.51
N ARG A 127 1.28 14.67 1.64
CA ARG A 127 1.18 15.22 0.27
C ARG A 127 0.87 16.72 0.25
N ALA A 128 0.15 17.22 1.25
CA ALA A 128 -0.17 18.63 1.40
C ALA A 128 0.99 19.47 1.98
N GLY A 129 2.18 18.88 2.20
CA GLY A 129 3.31 19.58 2.79
C GLY A 129 3.08 19.97 4.26
N GLN A 130 2.26 19.21 4.98
CA GLN A 130 1.97 19.43 6.41
C GLN A 130 2.65 18.33 7.26
N PRO A 131 3.98 18.29 7.34
CA PRO A 131 4.71 17.17 7.92
C PRO A 131 4.37 16.95 9.40
N GLY A 132 4.25 18.01 10.22
CA GLY A 132 3.86 17.88 11.63
C GLY A 132 2.46 17.27 11.83
N ARG A 133 1.50 17.61 10.97
CA ARG A 133 0.16 17.00 11.00
C ARG A 133 0.23 15.52 10.57
N ALA A 134 1.01 15.21 9.56
CA ALA A 134 1.21 13.84 9.10
C ALA A 134 1.81 12.96 10.21
N VAL A 135 2.87 13.44 10.88
CA VAL A 135 3.49 12.75 12.02
C VAL A 135 2.46 12.41 13.10
N ARG A 136 1.65 13.40 13.51
CA ARG A 136 0.60 13.19 14.53
C ARG A 136 -0.42 12.12 14.11
N LEU A 137 -0.88 12.15 12.86
CA LEU A 137 -1.87 11.19 12.35
C LEU A 137 -1.31 9.77 12.25
N TYR A 138 -0.06 9.62 11.81
CA TYR A 138 0.59 8.31 11.82
C TYR A 138 0.86 7.79 13.22
N SER A 139 1.23 8.64 14.18
CA SER A 139 1.37 8.24 15.58
C SER A 139 0.04 7.70 16.13
N GLN A 140 -1.06 8.43 15.93
CA GLN A 140 -2.39 7.97 16.33
C GLN A 140 -2.76 6.63 15.69
N ALA A 141 -2.36 6.38 14.43
CA ALA A 141 -2.58 5.09 13.78
C ALA A 141 -1.74 3.98 14.43
N LEU A 142 -0.47 4.23 14.72
CA LEU A 142 0.44 3.27 15.35
C LEU A 142 -0.01 2.86 16.77
N ASP A 143 -0.74 3.73 17.47
CA ASP A 143 -1.33 3.42 18.78
C ASP A 143 -2.50 2.42 18.69
N LEU A 144 -3.03 2.14 17.50
CA LEU A 144 -4.12 1.20 17.30
C LEU A 144 -3.60 -0.24 17.11
N PRO A 145 -4.08 -1.22 17.90
CA PRO A 145 -3.70 -2.62 17.72
C PRO A 145 -3.97 -3.15 16.30
N ALA A 146 -5.04 -2.65 15.65
CA ALA A 146 -5.42 -2.99 14.29
C ALA A 146 -4.36 -2.59 13.23
N SER A 147 -3.44 -1.69 13.56
CA SER A 147 -2.37 -1.27 12.66
C SER A 147 -1.16 -2.19 12.66
N ARG A 148 -1.08 -3.20 13.55
CA ARG A 148 0.10 -4.08 13.69
C ARG A 148 0.54 -4.72 12.37
N ALA A 149 -0.40 -5.21 11.56
CA ALA A 149 -0.09 -5.84 10.27
C ALA A 149 0.50 -4.85 9.24
N THR A 150 0.21 -3.55 9.39
CA THR A 150 0.66 -2.48 8.49
C THR A 150 1.62 -1.51 9.17
N ALA A 151 2.22 -1.91 10.30
CA ALA A 151 3.07 -1.04 11.11
C ALA A 151 4.29 -0.55 10.33
N HIS A 152 4.92 -1.43 9.53
CA HIS A 152 6.05 -1.07 8.67
C HIS A 152 5.73 0.07 7.69
N LEU A 153 4.51 0.13 7.15
CA LEU A 153 4.07 1.20 6.26
C LEU A 153 3.92 2.52 7.02
N LEU A 154 3.27 2.49 8.18
CA LEU A 154 3.05 3.67 9.02
C LEU A 154 4.37 4.25 9.54
N LEU A 155 5.27 3.40 10.01
CA LEU A 155 6.61 3.78 10.46
C LEU A 155 7.42 4.38 9.32
N SER A 156 7.46 3.74 8.15
CA SER A 156 8.16 4.26 6.97
C SER A 156 7.60 5.62 6.51
N ASN A 157 6.29 5.78 6.50
CA ASN A 157 5.65 7.05 6.15
C ASN A 157 5.88 8.14 7.21
N ARG A 158 5.86 7.80 8.50
CA ARG A 158 6.16 8.73 9.60
C ARG A 158 7.63 9.14 9.58
N ALA A 159 8.55 8.24 9.24
CA ALA A 159 9.96 8.57 9.04
C ALA A 159 10.15 9.63 7.95
N GLY A 160 9.50 9.46 6.79
CA GLY A 160 9.53 10.47 5.73
C GLY A 160 8.93 11.82 6.16
N ALA A 161 7.83 11.80 6.93
CA ALA A 161 7.23 13.03 7.47
C ALA A 161 8.09 13.71 8.54
N ARG A 162 8.77 12.95 9.41
CA ARG A 162 9.72 13.46 10.41
C ARG A 162 10.94 14.10 9.75
N LEU A 163 11.49 13.46 8.71
CA LEU A 163 12.55 14.05 7.89
C LEU A 163 12.14 15.39 7.30
N ALA A 164 10.95 15.47 6.70
CA ALA A 164 10.40 16.71 6.16
C ALA A 164 10.13 17.78 7.25
N ALA A 165 9.95 17.37 8.51
CA ALA A 165 9.84 18.27 9.66
C ALA A 165 11.21 18.65 10.28
N GLY A 166 12.32 18.13 9.75
CA GLY A 166 13.67 18.35 10.30
C GLY A 166 14.06 17.41 11.45
N ASP A 167 13.21 16.46 11.83
CA ASP A 167 13.49 15.46 12.87
C ASP A 167 14.16 14.22 12.28
N ALA A 168 15.46 14.34 11.96
CA ALA A 168 16.23 13.24 11.38
C ALA A 168 16.44 12.08 12.36
N ALA A 169 16.56 12.37 13.67
CA ALA A 169 16.76 11.35 14.70
C ALA A 169 15.50 10.47 14.86
N GLY A 170 14.33 11.07 15.05
CA GLY A 170 13.08 10.35 15.13
C GLY A 170 12.71 9.64 13.82
N ALA A 171 13.16 10.16 12.67
CA ALA A 171 13.01 9.47 11.40
C ALA A 171 13.87 8.20 11.31
N ALA A 172 15.11 8.24 11.81
CA ALA A 172 15.98 7.07 11.86
C ALA A 172 15.43 5.99 12.79
N GLU A 173 14.87 6.36 13.94
CA GLU A 173 14.19 5.44 14.85
C GLU A 173 13.01 4.73 14.17
N ASP A 174 12.11 5.49 13.55
CA ASP A 174 10.97 4.94 12.82
C ASP A 174 11.39 4.03 11.68
N ALA A 175 12.40 4.44 10.90
CA ALA A 175 12.86 3.66 9.76
C ALA A 175 13.54 2.35 10.19
N ARG A 176 14.32 2.34 11.29
CA ARG A 176 14.86 1.10 11.87
C ARG A 176 13.75 0.15 12.31
N ALA A 177 12.74 0.68 13.01
CA ALA A 177 11.58 -0.11 13.42
C ALA A 177 10.80 -0.65 12.22
N ALA A 178 10.66 0.14 11.15
CA ALA A 178 10.04 -0.29 9.90
C ALA A 178 10.81 -1.45 9.27
N VAL A 179 12.14 -1.34 9.11
CA VAL A 179 13.00 -2.40 8.57
C VAL A 179 12.87 -3.69 9.39
N ALA A 180 12.81 -3.58 10.71
CA ALA A 180 12.71 -4.74 11.60
C ALA A 180 11.40 -5.54 11.48
N CYS A 181 10.30 -4.89 11.05
CA CYS A 181 8.98 -5.54 10.94
C CYS A 181 8.44 -5.64 9.50
N ALA A 182 9.21 -5.16 8.51
CA ALA A 182 8.83 -5.19 7.11
C ALA A 182 9.08 -6.56 6.46
N PRO A 183 8.25 -6.96 5.48
CA PRO A 183 8.63 -7.97 4.51
C PRO A 183 9.92 -7.60 3.77
N SER A 184 10.71 -8.60 3.35
CA SER A 184 12.03 -8.39 2.73
C SER A 184 11.99 -7.62 1.41
N ASP A 185 10.88 -7.69 0.69
CA ASP A 185 10.63 -6.97 -0.57
C ASP A 185 10.21 -5.51 -0.36
N PHE A 186 9.92 -5.09 0.88
CA PHE A 186 9.59 -3.69 1.21
C PHE A 186 10.86 -2.85 1.42
N THR A 187 11.62 -2.67 0.34
CA THR A 187 12.90 -1.94 0.34
C THR A 187 12.78 -0.45 0.70
N THR A 188 11.57 0.12 0.62
CA THR A 188 11.31 1.52 0.98
C THR A 188 11.71 1.85 2.41
N ALA A 189 11.57 0.92 3.36
CA ALA A 189 12.01 1.14 4.74
C ALA A 189 13.53 1.36 4.84
N SER A 190 14.32 0.57 4.12
CA SER A 190 15.78 0.72 4.05
C SER A 190 16.20 2.02 3.39
N VAL A 191 15.49 2.46 2.34
CA VAL A 191 15.71 3.77 1.71
C VAL A 191 15.46 4.90 2.72
N ARG A 192 14.35 4.86 3.47
CA ARG A 192 14.06 5.85 4.51
C ARG A 192 15.11 5.88 5.60
N LEU A 193 15.63 4.72 6.01
CA LEU A 193 16.69 4.64 6.99
C LEU A 193 17.98 5.28 6.46
N ALA A 194 18.37 4.97 5.22
CA ALA A 194 19.55 5.58 4.59
C ALA A 194 19.41 7.11 4.45
N GLU A 195 18.24 7.62 4.09
CA GLU A 195 17.95 9.06 4.05
C GLU A 195 18.12 9.72 5.43
N ALA A 196 17.56 9.10 6.48
CA ALA A 196 17.66 9.60 7.85
C ALA A 196 19.11 9.61 8.36
N LEU A 197 19.85 8.52 8.13
CA LEU A 197 21.26 8.41 8.51
C LEU A 197 22.12 9.45 7.78
N ARG A 198 21.85 9.71 6.49
CA ARG A 198 22.53 10.77 5.74
C ARG A 198 22.26 12.15 6.33
N ALA A 199 21.01 12.44 6.70
CA ALA A 199 20.65 13.69 7.36
C ALA A 199 21.33 13.87 8.72
N LEU A 200 21.66 12.78 9.41
CA LEU A 200 22.46 12.76 10.64
C LEU A 200 23.98 12.79 10.41
N GLY A 201 24.45 12.84 9.16
CA GLY A 201 25.88 12.78 8.83
C GLY A 201 26.52 11.38 8.92
N GLN A 202 25.72 10.34 9.13
CA GLN A 202 26.17 8.95 9.30
C GLN A 202 26.30 8.22 7.96
N ALA A 203 27.09 8.78 7.03
CA ALA A 203 27.15 8.32 5.63
C ALA A 203 27.60 6.85 5.47
N ARG A 204 28.51 6.36 6.32
CA ARG A 204 28.97 4.96 6.28
C ARG A 204 27.86 3.98 6.65
N GLU A 205 27.10 4.29 7.69
CA GLU A 205 25.96 3.46 8.11
C GLU A 205 24.86 3.48 7.05
N ALA A 206 24.58 4.65 6.46
CA ALA A 206 23.62 4.77 5.36
C ALA A 206 23.99 3.87 4.16
N ALA A 207 25.27 3.86 3.76
CA ALA A 207 25.75 2.99 2.68
C ALA A 207 25.61 1.50 3.03
N ALA A 208 25.94 1.12 4.27
CA ALA A 208 25.79 -0.25 4.73
C ALA A 208 24.33 -0.74 4.68
N VAL A 209 23.37 0.11 5.05
CA VAL A 209 21.93 -0.20 4.98
C VAL A 209 21.50 -0.49 3.55
N VAL A 210 21.92 0.35 2.59
CA VAL A 210 21.59 0.19 1.16
C VAL A 210 22.19 -1.10 0.60
N VAL A 211 23.46 -1.37 0.90
CA VAL A 211 24.13 -2.61 0.46
C VAL A 211 23.44 -3.84 1.05
N ALA A 212 23.14 -3.85 2.35
CA ALA A 212 22.46 -4.95 3.00
C ALA A 212 21.07 -5.20 2.39
N ALA A 213 20.33 -4.14 2.08
CA ALA A 213 19.03 -4.25 1.43
C ALA A 213 19.13 -4.82 0.01
N GLY A 214 20.14 -4.43 -0.77
CA GLY A 214 20.39 -5.00 -2.10
C GLY A 214 20.83 -6.47 -2.08
N VAL A 215 21.54 -6.89 -1.05
CA VAL A 215 21.86 -8.31 -0.83
C VAL A 215 20.60 -9.11 -0.45
N ALA A 216 19.76 -8.55 0.43
CA ALA A 216 18.53 -9.19 0.89
C ALA A 216 17.46 -9.28 -0.22
N TRP A 217 17.42 -8.30 -1.11
CA TRP A 217 16.47 -8.24 -2.22
C TRP A 217 17.19 -7.83 -3.52
N PRO A 218 17.55 -8.77 -4.40
CA PRO A 218 18.34 -8.48 -5.60
C PRO A 218 17.70 -7.50 -6.61
N ALA A 219 16.41 -7.19 -6.45
CA ALA A 219 15.68 -6.20 -7.26
C ALA A 219 15.55 -4.83 -6.56
N PHE A 220 16.37 -4.57 -5.54
CA PHE A 220 16.48 -3.30 -4.80
C PHE A 220 16.86 -2.12 -5.69
#